data_AF-C0LXG3-F1
#
_entry.id   AF-C0LXG3-F1
#
_cell.length_a   1.000
_cell.length_b   1.000
_cell.length_c   1.000
_cell.angle_alpha   90.00
_cell.angle_beta   90.00
_cell.angle_gamma   90.00
#
_symmetry.space_group_name_H-M   'P 1'
#
loop_
_entity.id
_entity.type
_entity.pdbx_description
1 polymer ?
#
loop_
_entity_poly.entity_id
_entity_poly.type
_entity_poly.pdbx_seq_one_letter_code
_entity_poly.pdbx_strand_id
1 'polypeptide(L)'
;MSFQTAPNAPDARKWIDSWTIFYWAWWLSWSPFVGIFIARISRGRTIRQFLLGVIVLPALVSIFWFAVFVRCAIFVDQYKDTALSTLATEQVLFGVFDQFPFGIVLCIVAMILMAVFFITSADSATCVFGMQTTGGSLNPPNSVKVTWGLLQSGIASVLLYAGGLTALQNASIIAAFP
;
A
#
# COMPACT_ATOMS: atom_id res chain seq x y z
N MET A 1 -3.12 -20.97 6.30
CA MET A 1 -4.01 -19.79 6.41
C MET A 1 -4.93 -19.60 5.18
N SER A 2 -4.67 -20.23 4.03
CA SER A 2 -5.36 -19.96 2.75
C SER A 2 -6.89 -20.13 2.72
N PHE A 3 -7.48 -20.92 3.64
CA PHE A 3 -8.92 -21.16 3.71
C PHE A 3 -9.52 -20.81 5.08
N GLN A 4 -8.89 -19.89 5.82
CA GLN A 4 -9.35 -19.53 7.16
C GLN A 4 -10.59 -18.63 7.07
N THR A 5 -11.74 -19.12 7.53
CA THR A 5 -13.03 -18.41 7.46
C THR A 5 -13.64 -18.07 8.83
N ALA A 6 -13.19 -18.75 9.89
CA ALA A 6 -13.60 -18.58 11.29
C ALA A 6 -15.12 -18.42 11.54
N PRO A 7 -15.98 -19.34 11.04
CA PRO A 7 -17.43 -19.17 11.07
C PRO A 7 -18.01 -19.16 12.50
N ASN A 8 -17.39 -19.89 13.43
CA ASN A 8 -17.87 -20.03 14.82
C ASN A 8 -16.97 -19.32 15.84
N ALA A 9 -16.10 -18.42 15.39
CA ALA A 9 -15.16 -17.70 16.25
C ALA A 9 -15.21 -16.19 15.94
N PRO A 10 -16.12 -15.43 16.58
CA PRO A 10 -16.38 -14.04 16.26
C PRO A 10 -15.13 -13.14 16.28
N ASP A 11 -14.22 -13.35 17.24
CA ASP A 11 -13.00 -12.54 17.34
C ASP A 11 -12.01 -12.85 16.22
N ALA A 12 -11.84 -14.13 15.89
CA ALA A 12 -11.03 -14.54 14.75
C ALA A 12 -11.65 -14.06 13.42
N ARG A 13 -12.98 -13.99 13.35
CA ARG A 13 -13.68 -13.44 12.18
C ARG A 13 -13.40 -11.95 12.01
N LYS A 14 -13.52 -11.15 13.08
CA LYS A 14 -13.15 -9.72 13.06
C LYS A 14 -11.72 -9.51 12.59
N TRP A 15 -10.78 -10.33 13.06
CA TRP A 15 -9.39 -10.27 12.62
C TRP A 15 -9.24 -10.54 11.11
N ILE A 16 -9.91 -11.58 10.59
CA ILE A 16 -9.89 -11.91 9.15
C ILE A 16 -10.47 -10.76 8.32
N ASP A 17 -11.56 -10.14 8.77
CA ASP A 17 -12.20 -9.02 8.08
C ASP A 17 -11.26 -7.79 8.05
N SER A 18 -10.61 -7.45 9.17
CA SER A 18 -9.70 -6.29 9.28
C SER A 18 -8.36 -6.46 8.58
N TRP A 19 -7.86 -7.69 8.42
CA TRP A 19 -6.54 -7.95 7.84
C TRP A 19 -6.62 -8.63 6.49
N THR A 20 -7.06 -9.89 6.48
CA THR A 20 -7.06 -10.74 5.29
C THR A 20 -7.97 -10.14 4.23
N ILE A 21 -9.26 -9.99 4.50
CA ILE A 21 -10.23 -9.52 3.50
C ILE A 21 -9.89 -8.10 3.02
N PHE A 22 -9.49 -7.23 3.93
CA PHE A 22 -9.00 -5.89 3.59
C PHE A 22 -7.85 -5.93 2.57
N TYR A 23 -6.79 -6.70 2.81
CA TYR A 23 -5.68 -6.77 1.85
C TYR A 23 -6.09 -7.43 0.53
N TRP A 24 -6.95 -8.46 0.55
CA TRP A 24 -7.48 -9.04 -0.69
C TRP A 24 -8.23 -8.00 -1.53
N ALA A 25 -9.13 -7.24 -0.91
CA ALA A 25 -9.88 -6.18 -1.55
C ALA A 25 -8.95 -5.07 -2.08
N TRP A 26 -8.00 -4.62 -1.26
CA TRP A 26 -6.99 -3.64 -1.66
C TRP A 26 -6.25 -4.11 -2.92
N TRP A 27 -5.66 -5.31 -2.91
CA TRP A 27 -4.87 -5.80 -4.04
C TRP A 27 -5.71 -5.97 -5.31
N LEU A 28 -6.97 -6.39 -5.17
CA LEU A 28 -7.91 -6.50 -6.30
C LEU A 28 -8.20 -5.12 -6.92
N SER A 29 -8.53 -4.11 -6.10
CA SER A 29 -8.80 -2.75 -6.59
C SER A 29 -7.59 -2.13 -7.31
N TRP A 30 -6.37 -2.49 -6.92
CA TRP A 30 -5.13 -2.00 -7.54
C TRP A 30 -4.70 -2.79 -8.78
N SER A 31 -5.28 -3.97 -9.01
CA SER A 31 -4.87 -4.87 -10.09
C SER A 31 -4.94 -4.26 -11.50
N PRO A 32 -5.92 -3.41 -11.88
CA PRO A 32 -5.94 -2.82 -13.22
C PRO A 32 -4.77 -1.85 -13.45
N PHE A 33 -4.42 -1.09 -12.41
CA PHE A 33 -3.30 -0.15 -12.43
C PHE A 33 -1.96 -0.89 -12.52
N VAL A 34 -1.72 -1.82 -11.59
CA VAL A 34 -0.47 -2.58 -11.51
C VAL A 34 -0.27 -3.47 -12.74
N GLY A 35 -1.34 -4.11 -13.22
CA GLY A 35 -1.30 -4.99 -14.38
C GLY A 35 -0.82 -4.30 -15.65
N ILE A 36 -1.36 -3.11 -15.95
CA ILE A 36 -0.93 -2.31 -17.11
C ILE A 36 0.53 -1.88 -16.98
N PHE A 37 0.95 -1.44 -15.79
CA PHE A 37 2.33 -1.05 -15.54
C PHE A 37 3.32 -2.20 -15.78
N ILE A 38 3.08 -3.36 -15.16
CA ILE A 38 3.95 -4.53 -15.30
C ILE A 38 3.95 -5.01 -16.75
N ALA A 39 2.80 -5.00 -17.44
CA ALA A 39 2.73 -5.39 -18.85
C ALA A 39 3.62 -4.51 -19.73
N ARG A 40 3.66 -3.19 -19.50
CA ARG A 40 4.50 -2.26 -20.26
C ARG A 40 5.99 -2.53 -20.10
N ILE A 41 6.47 -2.77 -18.89
CA ILE A 41 7.90 -3.02 -18.62
C ILE A 41 8.34 -4.44 -19.00
N SER A 42 7.40 -5.34 -19.27
CA SER A 42 7.66 -6.76 -19.58
C SER A 42 7.69 -7.09 -21.07
N ARG A 43 7.72 -6.09 -21.96
CA ARG A 43 7.74 -6.28 -23.41
C ARG A 43 8.94 -7.16 -23.83
N GLY A 44 8.68 -8.23 -24.58
CA GLY A 44 9.71 -9.14 -25.09
C GLY A 44 10.12 -10.27 -24.13
N ARG A 45 9.48 -10.41 -22.97
CA ARG A 45 9.71 -11.54 -22.04
C ARG A 45 8.80 -12.72 -22.37
N THR A 46 9.26 -13.94 -22.10
CA THR A 46 8.37 -15.12 -22.14
C THR A 46 7.42 -15.12 -20.95
N ILE A 47 6.26 -15.78 -21.08
CA ILE A 47 5.27 -15.89 -19.99
C ILE A 47 5.92 -16.46 -18.71
N ARG A 48 6.80 -17.46 -18.85
CA ARG A 48 7.52 -18.05 -17.71
C ARG A 48 8.43 -17.03 -17.00
N GLN A 49 9.21 -16.26 -17.76
CA GLN A 49 10.09 -15.23 -17.19
C GLN A 49 9.27 -14.12 -16.52
N PHE A 50 8.17 -13.72 -17.13
CA PHE A 50 7.22 -12.75 -16.58
C PHE A 50 6.66 -13.22 -15.24
N LEU A 51 6.09 -14.42 -15.18
CA LEU A 51 5.47 -14.96 -13.95
C LEU A 51 6.50 -15.10 -12.82
N LEU A 52 7.69 -15.63 -13.12
CA LEU A 52 8.75 -15.75 -12.13
C LEU A 52 9.21 -14.37 -11.61
N GLY A 53 9.41 -13.40 -12.50
CA GLY A 53 9.82 -12.06 -12.11
C GLY A 53 8.78 -11.35 -11.23
N VAL A 54 7.51 -11.44 -11.60
CA VAL A 54 6.39 -10.77 -10.91
C VAL A 54 6.08 -11.41 -9.55
N ILE A 55 6.31 -12.72 -9.39
CA ILE A 55 6.04 -13.40 -8.12
C ILE A 55 7.26 -13.35 -7.21
N VAL A 56 8.43 -13.76 -7.70
CA VAL A 56 9.61 -13.99 -6.84
C VAL A 56 10.21 -12.68 -6.36
N LEU A 57 10.37 -11.70 -7.26
CA LEU A 57 11.12 -10.48 -6.93
C LEU A 57 10.37 -9.62 -5.89
N PRO A 58 9.06 -9.34 -6.02
CA PRO A 58 8.32 -8.63 -5.00
C PRO A 58 8.24 -9.41 -3.68
N ALA A 59 8.07 -10.74 -3.74
CA ALA A 59 8.04 -11.56 -2.53
C ALA A 59 9.36 -11.47 -1.74
N LEU A 60 10.51 -11.52 -2.40
CA LEU A 60 11.81 -11.37 -1.74
C LEU A 60 11.98 -9.99 -1.10
N VAL A 61 11.58 -8.93 -1.80
CA VAL A 61 11.62 -7.57 -1.26
C VAL A 61 10.71 -7.44 -0.04
N SER A 62 9.48 -7.99 -0.10
CA SER A 62 8.56 -8.00 1.04
C SER A 62 9.12 -8.80 2.21
N ILE A 63 9.67 -9.99 1.97
CA ILE A 63 10.29 -10.81 3.02
C ILE A 63 11.41 -10.04 3.69
N PHE A 64 12.31 -9.43 2.92
CA PHE A 64 13.41 -8.65 3.45
C PHE A 64 12.90 -7.45 4.27
N TRP A 65 11.94 -6.71 3.73
CA TRP A 65 11.34 -5.55 4.40
C TRP A 65 10.71 -5.95 5.74
N PHE A 66 9.79 -6.92 5.73
CA PHE A 66 9.14 -7.38 6.95
C PHE A 66 10.15 -7.99 7.93
N ALA A 67 11.13 -8.77 7.47
CA ALA A 67 12.14 -9.35 8.34
C ALA A 67 12.95 -8.28 9.09
N VAL A 68 13.30 -7.17 8.44
CA VAL A 68 14.05 -6.07 9.07
C VAL A 68 13.14 -5.26 9.99
N PHE A 69 12.07 -4.68 9.47
CA PHE A 69 11.25 -3.72 10.21
C PHE A 69 10.41 -4.37 11.32
N VAL A 70 9.84 -5.55 11.10
CA VAL A 70 9.10 -6.26 12.15
C VAL A 70 10.06 -6.70 13.25
N ARG A 71 11.27 -7.16 12.90
CA ARG A 71 12.26 -7.52 13.91
C ARG A 71 12.70 -6.32 14.74
N CYS A 72 12.93 -5.17 14.12
CA CYS A 72 13.21 -3.92 14.83
C CYS A 72 12.07 -3.53 15.77
N ALA A 73 10.82 -3.55 15.30
CA ALA A 73 9.66 -3.20 16.11
C ALA A 73 9.51 -4.14 17.33
N ILE A 74 9.60 -5.45 17.13
CA ILE A 74 9.54 -6.45 18.21
C ILE A 74 10.71 -6.27 19.19
N PHE A 75 11.92 -6.02 18.69
CA PHE A 75 13.09 -5.82 19.54
C PHE A 75 12.93 -4.58 20.44
N VAL A 76 12.45 -3.48 19.87
CA VAL A 76 12.20 -2.25 20.63
C VAL A 76 11.09 -2.46 21.66
N ASP A 77 9.96 -3.05 21.26
CA ASP A 77 8.84 -3.31 22.18
C ASP A 77 9.22 -4.24 23.35
N GLN A 78 10.00 -5.29 23.08
CA GLN A 78 10.39 -6.27 24.10
C GLN A 78 11.52 -5.82 25.02
N TYR A 79 12.49 -5.04 24.52
CA TYR A 79 13.75 -4.78 25.24
C TYR A 79 13.97 -3.31 25.61
N LYS A 80 13.16 -2.37 25.10
CA LYS A 80 13.30 -0.93 25.36
C LYS A 80 12.13 -0.31 26.13
N ASP A 81 11.08 -1.08 26.41
CA ASP A 81 9.90 -0.67 27.19
C ASP A 81 9.23 0.63 26.69
N THR A 82 9.19 0.78 25.37
CA THR A 82 8.77 2.03 24.70
C THR A 82 7.27 2.13 24.46
N ALA A 83 6.47 1.24 25.05
CA ALA A 83 5.02 1.19 24.90
C ALA A 83 4.55 1.43 23.45
N LEU A 84 5.23 0.84 22.44
CA LEU A 84 4.97 1.12 21.02
C LEU A 84 3.52 0.81 20.63
N SER A 85 2.92 -0.17 21.31
CA SER A 85 1.52 -0.57 21.16
C SER A 85 0.51 0.51 21.53
N THR A 86 0.92 1.56 22.26
CA THR A 86 0.06 2.71 22.62
C THR A 86 0.08 3.84 21.61
N LEU A 87 1.05 3.83 20.69
CA LEU A 87 1.15 4.82 19.62
C LEU A 87 0.10 4.56 18.53
N ALA A 88 -0.32 5.64 17.86
CA ALA A 88 -1.11 5.51 16.65
C ALA A 88 -0.31 4.78 15.56
N THR A 89 -0.98 4.00 14.70
CA THR A 89 -0.34 3.16 13.67
C THR A 89 0.66 3.95 12.80
N GLU A 90 0.30 5.17 12.42
CA GLU A 90 1.11 6.09 11.62
C GLU A 90 2.37 6.61 12.34
N GLN A 91 2.42 6.53 13.68
CA GLN A 91 3.55 6.96 14.50
C GLN A 91 4.53 5.82 14.84
N VAL A 92 4.08 4.56 14.74
CA VAL A 92 4.87 3.38 15.20
C VAL A 92 6.25 3.32 14.54
N LEU A 93 6.35 3.57 13.24
CA LEU A 93 7.63 3.54 12.52
C LEU A 93 8.64 4.55 13.10
N PHE A 94 8.17 5.77 13.37
CA PHE A 94 8.99 6.84 13.92
C PHE A 94 9.36 6.55 15.38
N GLY A 95 8.44 5.97 16.16
CA GLY A 95 8.70 5.49 17.51
C GLY A 95 9.77 4.41 17.55
N VAL A 96 9.81 3.51 16.55
CA VAL A 96 10.89 2.52 16.41
C VAL A 96 12.22 3.20 16.10
N PHE A 97 12.26 4.15 15.15
CA PHE A 97 13.50 4.84 14.78
C PHE A 97 14.10 5.67 15.91
N ASP A 98 13.28 6.27 16.77
CA ASP A 98 13.74 7.03 17.93
C ASP A 98 14.60 6.20 18.89
N GLN A 99 14.45 4.88 18.85
CA GLN A 99 15.19 3.93 19.70
C GLN A 99 16.51 3.45 19.09
N PHE A 100 16.84 3.93 17.89
CA PHE A 100 18.11 3.66 17.20
C PHE A 100 18.97 4.92 17.11
N PRO A 101 20.30 4.78 17.05
CA PRO A 101 21.18 5.91 16.82
C PRO A 101 20.81 6.59 15.49
N PHE A 102 20.84 7.93 15.49
CA PHE A 102 20.39 8.76 14.37
C PHE A 102 18.88 8.70 14.05
N GLY A 103 18.04 8.38 15.03
CA GLY A 103 16.57 8.28 14.86
C GLY A 103 15.95 9.47 14.10
N ILE A 104 16.27 10.71 14.46
CA ILE A 104 15.78 11.91 13.75
C ILE A 104 16.13 11.89 12.26
N VAL A 105 17.36 11.48 11.90
CA VAL A 105 17.79 11.39 10.50
C VAL A 105 16.99 10.30 9.78
N LEU A 106 16.78 9.15 10.41
CA LEU A 106 15.95 8.06 9.85
C LEU A 106 14.51 8.52 9.63
N CYS A 107 13.92 9.27 10.58
CA CYS A 107 12.59 9.86 10.46
C CYS A 107 12.49 10.83 9.28
N ILE A 108 13.48 11.73 9.11
CA ILE A 108 13.52 12.67 7.99
C ILE A 108 13.62 11.92 6.66
N VAL A 109 14.52 10.93 6.57
CA VAL A 109 14.67 10.10 5.36
C VAL A 109 13.38 9.36 5.06
N ALA A 110 12.71 8.79 6.05
CA ALA A 110 11.44 8.09 5.88
C ALA A 110 10.33 9.03 5.38
N MET A 111 10.23 10.25 5.92
CA MET A 111 9.27 11.25 5.42
C MET A 111 9.52 11.63 3.97
N ILE A 112 10.78 11.84 3.58
CA ILE A 112 11.15 12.13 2.19
C ILE A 112 10.78 10.94 1.29
N LEU A 113 11.12 9.72 1.70
CA LEU A 113 10.78 8.52 0.96
C LEU A 113 9.27 8.36 0.80
N MET A 114 8.49 8.58 1.86
CA MET A 114 7.03 8.56 1.81
C MET A 114 6.48 9.58 0.81
N ALA A 115 7.02 10.81 0.81
CA ALA A 115 6.63 11.84 -0.14
C ALA A 115 6.95 11.43 -1.60
N VAL A 116 8.15 10.90 -1.84
CA VAL A 116 8.55 10.39 -3.16
C VAL A 116 7.64 9.25 -3.60
N PHE A 117 7.42 8.25 -2.74
CA PHE A 117 6.51 7.13 -3.03
C PHE A 117 5.09 7.60 -3.33
N PHE A 118 4.57 8.56 -2.56
CA PHE A 118 3.25 9.13 -2.80
C PHE A 118 3.18 9.82 -4.16
N ILE A 119 4.15 10.68 -4.50
CA ILE A 119 4.19 11.41 -5.77
C ILE A 119 4.33 10.44 -6.95
N THR A 120 5.27 9.49 -6.89
CA THR A 120 5.50 8.52 -7.97
C THR A 120 4.30 7.58 -8.16
N SER A 121 3.64 7.18 -7.06
CA SER A 121 2.45 6.33 -7.14
C SER A 121 1.25 7.10 -7.72
N ALA A 122 1.05 8.35 -7.32
CA ALA A 122 -0.01 9.21 -7.85
C ALA A 122 0.20 9.51 -9.35
N ASP A 123 1.43 9.82 -9.77
CA ASP A 123 1.74 10.02 -11.20
C ASP A 123 1.46 8.76 -12.02
N SER A 124 1.88 7.59 -11.52
CA SER A 124 1.62 6.32 -12.20
C SER A 124 0.11 6.03 -12.29
N ALA A 125 -0.65 6.24 -11.22
CA ALA A 125 -2.10 6.00 -11.19
C ALA A 125 -2.86 6.93 -12.15
N THR A 126 -2.58 8.22 -12.11
CA THR A 126 -3.22 9.22 -13.01
C THR A 126 -2.86 9.00 -14.48
N CYS A 127 -1.65 8.52 -14.77
CA CYS A 127 -1.29 8.08 -16.11
C CYS A 127 -2.19 6.93 -16.56
N VAL A 128 -2.36 5.88 -15.75
CA VAL A 128 -3.22 4.74 -16.11
C VAL A 128 -4.70 5.13 -16.26
N PHE A 129 -5.25 5.94 -15.35
CA PHE A 129 -6.62 6.45 -15.52
C PHE A 129 -6.76 7.27 -16.79
N GLY A 130 -5.77 8.11 -17.08
CA GLY A 130 -5.71 8.85 -18.33
C GLY A 130 -5.76 7.94 -19.55
N MET A 131 -4.99 6.85 -19.57
CA MET A 131 -5.02 5.86 -20.66
C MET A 131 -6.42 5.26 -20.82
N GLN A 132 -7.07 4.87 -19.71
CA GLN A 132 -8.40 4.27 -19.74
C GLN A 132 -9.48 5.26 -20.22
N THR A 133 -9.36 6.55 -19.91
CA THR A 133 -10.30 7.58 -20.35
C THR A 133 -9.99 8.23 -21.70
N THR A 134 -8.89 7.82 -22.36
CA THR A 134 -8.48 8.39 -23.66
C THR A 134 -8.38 7.31 -24.74
N GLY A 135 -9.18 6.26 -24.63
CA GLY A 135 -9.22 5.17 -25.62
C GLY A 135 -7.94 4.35 -25.69
N GLY A 136 -7.17 4.28 -24.60
CA GLY A 136 -5.93 3.51 -24.52
C GLY A 136 -4.67 4.25 -25.00
N SER A 137 -4.71 5.58 -25.13
CA SER A 137 -3.50 6.37 -25.49
C SER A 137 -2.39 6.14 -24.48
N LEU A 138 -1.23 5.66 -24.93
CA LEU A 138 -0.07 5.40 -24.06
C LEU A 138 0.52 6.68 -23.42
N ASN A 139 0.21 7.84 -24.01
CA ASN A 139 0.62 9.16 -23.57
C ASN A 139 -0.63 10.06 -23.44
N PRO A 140 -1.39 9.91 -22.34
CA PRO A 140 -2.57 10.74 -22.14
C PRO A 140 -2.19 12.21 -21.91
N PRO A 141 -3.00 13.18 -22.37
CA PRO A 141 -2.74 14.60 -22.19
C PRO A 141 -2.59 14.97 -20.71
N ASN A 142 -1.73 15.95 -20.41
CA ASN A 142 -1.50 16.40 -19.03
C ASN A 142 -2.78 16.93 -18.37
N SER A 143 -3.72 17.52 -19.13
CA SER A 143 -5.01 17.96 -18.60
C SER A 143 -5.81 16.80 -17.99
N VAL A 144 -5.83 15.64 -18.66
CA VAL A 144 -6.55 14.45 -18.18
C VAL A 144 -5.90 13.90 -16.91
N LYS A 145 -4.56 13.86 -16.85
CA LYS A 145 -3.82 13.43 -15.66
C LYS A 145 -4.08 14.34 -14.46
N VAL A 146 -4.07 15.65 -14.66
CA VAL A 146 -4.35 16.64 -13.61
C VAL A 146 -5.78 16.49 -13.09
N THR A 147 -6.78 16.33 -13.97
CA THR A 147 -8.17 16.10 -13.55
C THR A 147 -8.28 14.85 -12.68
N TRP A 148 -7.69 13.73 -13.09
CA TRP A 148 -7.70 12.51 -12.29
C TRP A 148 -6.95 12.65 -10.96
N GLY A 149 -5.84 13.38 -10.95
CA GLY A 149 -5.08 13.68 -9.72
C GLY A 149 -5.88 14.50 -8.72
N LEU A 150 -6.61 15.52 -9.19
CA LEU A 150 -7.49 16.34 -8.36
C LEU A 150 -8.66 15.52 -7.80
N LEU A 151 -9.28 14.67 -8.63
CA LEU A 151 -10.36 13.78 -8.18
C LEU A 151 -9.87 12.80 -7.12
N GLN A 152 -8.72 12.15 -7.33
CA GLN A 152 -8.11 11.22 -6.37
C GLN A 152 -7.78 11.93 -5.05
N SER A 153 -7.16 13.11 -5.12
CA SER A 153 -6.86 13.91 -3.93
C SER A 153 -8.14 14.36 -3.21
N GLY A 154 -9.19 14.73 -3.95
CA GLY A 154 -10.48 15.12 -3.39
C GLY A 154 -11.14 13.98 -2.62
N ILE A 155 -11.19 12.78 -3.19
CA ILE A 155 -11.72 11.57 -2.54
C ILE A 155 -10.92 11.27 -1.27
N ALA A 156 -9.58 11.27 -1.35
CA ALA A 156 -8.73 11.02 -0.20
C ALA A 156 -8.97 12.04 0.93
N SER A 157 -9.03 13.34 0.60
CA SER A 157 -9.29 14.41 1.57
C SER A 157 -10.65 14.25 2.26
N VAL A 158 -11.71 13.93 1.50
CA VAL A 158 -13.05 13.73 2.06
C VAL A 158 -13.10 12.52 2.98
N LEU A 159 -12.49 11.39 2.58
CA LEU A 159 -12.48 10.17 3.40
C LEU A 159 -11.66 10.36 4.69
N LEU A 160 -10.50 11.02 4.59
CA LEU A 160 -9.69 11.37 5.76
C LEU A 160 -10.46 12.29 6.72
N TYR A 161 -11.15 13.30 6.20
CA TYR A 161 -11.97 14.19 7.00
C TYR A 161 -13.17 13.50 7.65
N ALA A 162 -13.84 12.58 6.94
CA ALA A 162 -15.05 11.93 7.41
C ALA A 162 -14.79 10.86 8.49
N GLY A 163 -13.68 10.13 8.43
CA GLY A 163 -13.41 9.06 9.38
C GLY A 163 -12.00 8.48 9.35
N GLY A 164 -11.02 9.24 8.87
CA GLY A 164 -9.61 8.88 8.93
C GLY A 164 -9.26 7.55 8.23
N LEU A 165 -8.34 6.80 8.84
CA LEU A 165 -7.86 5.51 8.31
C LEU A 165 -8.99 4.49 8.16
N THR A 166 -9.91 4.41 9.12
CA THR A 166 -11.01 3.45 9.09
C THR A 166 -11.95 3.73 7.91
N ALA A 167 -12.25 5.00 7.63
CA ALA A 167 -13.06 5.36 6.47
C ALA A 167 -12.37 5.00 5.15
N LEU A 168 -11.05 5.22 5.04
CA LEU A 168 -10.26 4.80 3.88
C LEU A 168 -10.29 3.29 3.68
N GLN A 169 -10.13 2.50 4.76
CA GLN A 169 -10.16 1.05 4.68
C GLN A 169 -11.53 0.54 4.21
N ASN A 170 -12.61 1.04 4.80
CA ASN A 170 -13.97 0.65 4.43
C ASN A 170 -14.29 1.03 2.97
N ALA A 171 -13.93 2.24 2.55
CA ALA A 171 -14.12 2.69 1.17
C ALA A 171 -13.35 1.82 0.17
N SER A 172 -12.12 1.40 0.51
CA SER A 172 -11.33 0.50 -0.34
C SER A 172 -11.98 -0.86 -0.52
N ILE A 173 -12.59 -1.41 0.53
CA ILE A 173 -13.31 -2.69 0.46
C ILE A 173 -14.53 -2.55 -0.45
N ILE A 174 -15.34 -1.51 -0.24
CA ILE A 174 -16.55 -1.25 -1.05
C ILE A 174 -16.17 -1.05 -2.52
N ALA A 175 -15.11 -0.30 -2.81
CA ALA A 175 -14.68 -0.02 -4.18
C ALA A 175 -14.03 -1.23 -4.89
N ALA A 176 -13.59 -2.25 -4.14
CA ALA A 176 -12.96 -3.44 -4.70
C ALA A 176 -13.96 -4.47 -5.25
N PHE A 177 -15.18 -4.49 -4.72
CA PHE A 177 -16.25 -5.40 -5.14
C PHE A 177 -17.28 -4.62 -5.98
N PRO A 178 -17.71 -5.13 -7.16
CA PRO A 178 -18.66 -4.44 -8.02
C PRO A 178 -20.07 -4.31 -7.43
#